data_AF-A0A382FI22-F1
#
_entry.id   AF-A0A382FI22-F1
#
_cell.length_a   1.000
_cell.length_b   1.000
_cell.length_c   1.000
_cell.angle_alpha   90.00
_cell.angle_beta   90.00
_cell.angle_gamma   90.00
#
_symmetry.space_group_name_H-M   'P 1'
#
loop_
_entity.id
_entity.type
_entity.pdbx_description
1 polymer ?
#
loop_
_entity_poly.entity_id
_entity_poly.type
_entity_poly.pdbx_seq_one_letter_code
_entity_poly.pdbx_strand_id
1 'polypeptide(L)' 'MAQLKPGTRWTSSVCDTEVIVVKGPPDEVELTCGGVTMVAAGEEPVAGGLDDGASGGTLLGKRYVDDGDTMEVL' A
#
# COMPACT_ATOMS: atom_id res chain seq x y z
N MET A 1 -0.04 -4.05 11.16
CA MET A 1 -1.45 -3.84 10.77
C MET A 1 -1.85 -2.43 11.11
N ALA A 2 -2.70 -1.81 10.30
CA ALA A 2 -3.20 -0.45 10.49
C ALA A 2 -4.60 -0.29 9.91
N GLN A 3 -5.37 0.65 10.46
CA GLN A 3 -6.64 1.05 9.87
C GLN A 3 -6.42 2.03 8.73
N LEU A 4 -6.73 1.61 7.50
CA LEU A 4 -6.60 2.46 6.30
C LEU A 4 -7.74 3.47 6.26
N LYS A 5 -7.42 4.76 6.42
CA LYS A 5 -8.43 5.82 6.41
C LYS A 5 -8.46 6.52 5.05
N PRO A 6 -9.64 6.77 4.45
CA PRO A 6 -9.75 7.55 3.22
C PRO A 6 -8.99 8.89 3.30
N GLY A 7 -8.27 9.22 2.24
CA GLY A 7 -7.42 10.41 2.14
C GLY A 7 -6.02 10.28 2.77
N THR A 8 -5.71 9.18 3.47
CA THR A 8 -4.35 8.95 3.97
C THR A 8 -3.41 8.50 2.86
N ARG A 9 -2.16 8.96 2.92
CA ARG A 9 -1.09 8.59 1.97
C ARG A 9 -0.13 7.61 2.62
N TRP A 10 0.27 6.60 1.86
CA TRP A 10 1.19 5.54 2.27
C TRP A 10 2.34 5.45 1.27
N THR A 11 3.54 5.17 1.77
CA THR A 11 4.76 5.04 0.96
C THR A 11 5.31 3.63 1.05
N SER A 12 5.80 3.13 -0.07
CA SER A 12 6.53 1.88 -0.11
C SER A 12 7.86 2.02 0.62
N SER A 13 8.30 0.93 1.22
CA SER A 13 9.60 0.86 1.90
C SER A 13 10.73 0.40 0.98
N VAL A 14 10.40 -0.09 -0.23
CA VAL A 14 11.36 -0.74 -1.15
C VAL A 14 11.44 -0.10 -2.54
N CYS A 15 10.55 0.84 -2.85
CA CYS A 15 10.56 1.59 -4.11
C CYS A 15 9.87 2.95 -3.93
N ASP A 16 9.85 3.76 -4.98
CA ASP A 16 9.26 5.11 -4.95
C ASP A 16 7.72 5.12 -5.05
N THR A 17 7.07 3.96 -4.91
CA THR A 17 5.60 3.88 -5.01
C THR A 17 4.95 4.49 -3.79
N GLU A 18 3.96 5.34 -4.04
CA GLU A 18 3.07 5.88 -3.03
C GLU A 18 1.63 5.72 -3.48
N VAL A 19 0.74 5.57 -2.51
CA VAL A 19 -0.68 5.42 -2.79
C VAL A 19 -1.51 6.28 -1.86
N ILE A 20 -2.69 6.69 -2.33
CA ILE A 20 -3.71 7.33 -1.50
C ILE A 20 -4.87 6.37 -1.30
N VAL A 21 -5.30 6.21 -0.05
CA VAL A 21 -6.47 5.41 0.30
C VAL A 21 -7.73 6.14 -0.16
N VAL A 22 -8.51 5.52 -1.03
CA VAL A 22 -9.85 5.98 -1.41
C VAL A 22 -10.90 5.36 -0.51
N LYS A 23 -10.76 4.06 -0.26
CA LYS A 23 -11.67 3.24 0.56
C LYS A 23 -10.82 2.35 1.45
N GLY A 24 -11.13 2.32 2.74
CA GLY A 24 -10.48 1.43 3.69
C GLY A 24 -11.42 0.32 4.14
N PRO A 25 -10.91 -0.90 4.38
CA PRO A 25 -11.70 -1.98 4.96
C PRO A 25 -12.09 -1.64 6.41
N PRO A 26 -13.14 -2.29 6.96
CA PRO A 26 -13.56 -2.05 8.34
C PRO A 26 -12.50 -2.48 9.36
N ASP A 27 -11.75 -3.54 9.04
CA ASP A 27 -10.73 -4.14 9.89
C ASP A 27 -9.34 -3.55 9.63
N GLU A 28 -8.43 -3.73 10.58
CA GLU A 28 -7.02 -3.40 10.36
C GLU A 28 -6.40 -4.39 9.36
N VAL A 29 -5.62 -3.85 8.43
CA VAL A 29 -4.94 -4.64 7.41
C VAL A 29 -3.45 -4.32 7.37
N GLU A 30 -2.69 -5.20 6.73
CA GLU A 30 -1.32 -4.91 6.38
C GLU A 30 -1.24 -4.55 4.90
N LEU A 31 -0.96 -3.28 4.62
CA LEU A 31 -0.72 -2.81 3.26
C LEU A 31 0.75 -3.08 2.92
N THR A 32 1.00 -3.80 1.83
CA THR A 32 2.35 -4.11 1.37
C THR A 32 2.58 -3.64 -0.06
N CYS A 33 3.83 -3.29 -0.38
CA CYS A 33 4.30 -3.01 -1.72
C CYS A 33 5.63 -3.75 -1.91
N GLY A 34 5.75 -4.54 -2.98
CA GLY A 34 6.96 -5.33 -3.21
C GLY A 34 7.24 -6.37 -2.12
N GLY A 35 6.20 -6.86 -1.44
CA GLY A 35 6.33 -7.81 -0.33
C GLY A 35 6.71 -7.20 1.03
N VAL A 36 6.90 -5.87 1.10
CA VAL A 36 7.27 -5.17 2.34
C VAL A 36 6.14 -4.24 2.78
N THR A 37 5.90 -4.16 4.08
CA THR A 37 4.91 -3.27 4.69
C THR A 37 5.14 -1.82 4.27
N MET A 38 4.08 -1.18 3.79
CA MET A 38 4.05 0.25 3.53
C MET A 38 3.89 1.01 4.85
N VAL A 39 4.45 2.21 4.91
CA VAL A 39 4.35 3.09 6.09
C VAL A 39 3.56 4.34 5.75
N ALA A 40 3.07 5.06 6.76
CA ALA A 40 2.40 6.33 6.50
C ALA A 40 3.39 7.32 5.87
N ALA A 41 2.90 8.19 5.00
CA ALA A 41 3.77 9.15 4.33
C ALA A 41 4.53 10.03 5.34
N GLY A 42 5.86 10.04 5.24
CA GLY A 42 6.76 10.76 6.14
C GLY A 42 7.27 9.94 7.32
N GLU A 43 6.83 8.69 7.48
CA GLU A 43 7.44 7.74 8.42
C GLU A 43 8.68 7.06 7.82
N GLU A 44 9.51 6.49 8.70
CA GLU A 44 10.73 5.81 8.31
C GLU A 44 10.42 4.45 7.65
N PRO A 45 11.02 4.13 6.47
CA PRO A 45 10.81 2.85 5.81
C PRO A 45 11.15 1.65 6.68
N VAL A 46 10.40 0.56 6.48
CA VAL A 46 10.73 -0.73 7.11
C VAL A 46 11.87 -1.39 6.34
N ALA A 47 12.85 -1.92 7.06
CA ALA A 47 13.93 -2.70 6.46
C ALA A 47 13.35 -3.98 5.82
N GLY A 48 13.66 -4.21 4.55
CA GLY A 48 13.18 -5.38 3.80
C GLY A 48 13.78 -5.43 2.40
N GLY A 49 13.68 -6.60 1.78
CA GLY A 49 14.04 -6.80 0.37
C GLY A 49 12.80 -6.92 -0.48
N LEU A 50 12.91 -6.51 -1.75
CA LEU A 50 11.86 -6.73 -2.74
C LEU A 50 11.61 -8.24 -2.90
N ASP A 51 10.35 -8.66 -2.76
CA ASP A 51 9.93 -10.01 -3.10
C ASP A 51 9.81 -10.15 -4.63
N ASP A 52 10.51 -11.13 -5.20
CA ASP A 52 10.48 -11.43 -6.64
C ASP A 52 9.05 -11.67 -7.14
N GLY A 53 8.18 -12.30 -6.34
CA GLY A 53 6.78 -12.53 -6.65
C GLY A 53 5.91 -11.26 -6.67
N ALA A 54 6.40 -10.17 -6.08
CA ALA A 54 5.74 -8.86 -6.01
C ALA A 54 6.55 -7.75 -6.72
N SER A 55 7.48 -8.12 -7.60
CA SER A 55 8.40 -7.20 -8.29
C SER A 55 7.86 -6.59 -9.60
N GLY A 56 6.60 -6.84 -9.94
CA GLY A 56 5.97 -6.36 -11.18
C GLY A 56 5.76 -4.84 -11.26
N GLY A 57 5.93 -4.13 -10.15
CA GLY A 57 5.75 -2.69 -10.05
C GLY A 57 4.29 -2.24 -10.07
N THR A 58 4.07 -0.96 -9.77
CA THR A 58 2.75 -0.34 -9.70
C THR A 58 2.57 0.61 -10.88
N LEU A 59 1.50 0.42 -11.65
CA LEU A 59 1.13 1.31 -12.75
C LEU A 59 0.48 2.60 -12.24
N LEU A 60 0.92 3.73 -12.78
CA LEU A 60 0.33 5.04 -12.51
C LEU A 60 -1.04 5.20 -13.19
N GLY A 61 -1.94 5.95 -12.56
CA GLY A 61 -3.28 6.25 -13.10
C GLY A 61 -4.25 5.07 -13.06
N LYS A 62 -3.92 4.02 -12.31
CA LYS A 62 -4.79 2.87 -12.05
C LYS A 62 -5.44 2.98 -10.68
N ARG A 63 -6.50 2.20 -10.50
CA ARG A 63 -7.17 2.00 -9.22
C ARG A 63 -7.01 0.53 -8.87
N TYR A 64 -6.57 0.27 -7.66
CA TYR A 64 -6.33 -1.08 -7.14
C TYR A 64 -7.36 -1.35 -6.06
N VAL A 65 -8.10 -2.44 -6.20
CA VAL A 65 -9.12 -2.91 -5.27
C VAL A 65 -8.77 -4.32 -4.84
N ASP A 66 -9.19 -4.71 -3.63
CA ASP A 66 -9.19 -6.12 -3.24
C ASP A 66 -10.36 -6.86 -3.92
N ASP A 67 -10.32 -8.19 -3.86
CA ASP A 67 -11.35 -9.07 -4.44
C ASP A 67 -12.77 -8.79 -3.88
N GLY A 68 -12.85 -8.28 -2.64
CA GLY A 68 -14.11 -7.94 -1.98
C GLY A 68 -14.62 -6.51 -2.24
N ASP A 69 -13.88 -5.68 -2.98
CA ASP A 69 -14.12 -4.24 -3.13
C ASP A 69 -14.31 -3.50 -1.78
N THR A 70 -13.60 -3.98 -0.75
CA THR A 70 -13.62 -3.43 0.61
C THR A 70 -12.56 -2.36 0.81
N MET A 71 -11.48 -2.40 0.02
CA MET A 71 -10.43 -1.39 -0.01
C MET A 71 -10.18 -0.89 -1.43
N GLU A 72 -9.71 0.34 -1.53
CA GLU A 72 -9.34 0.94 -2.80
C GLU A 72 -8.21 1.94 -2.61
N VAL A 73 -7.20 1.86 -3.47
CA VAL A 73 -6.08 2.80 -3.54
C VAL A 73 -5.82 3.25 -4.98
N LEU A 74 -5.14 4.39 -5.13
CA LEU A 74 -4.70 4.97 -6.40
C LEU A 74 -3.25 5.45 -6.32
#